data_AF-A0AAV1U9L4-F1
#
_entry.id   AF-A0AAV1U9L4-F1
#
_cell.length_a   1.000
_cell.length_b   1.000
_cell.length_c   1.000
_cell.angle_alpha   90.00
_cell.angle_beta   90.00
_cell.angle_gamma   90.00
#
_symmetry.space_group_name_H-M   'P 1'
#
loop_
_entity.id
_entity.type
_entity.pdbx_description
1 polymer ?
#
loop_
_entity_poly.entity_id
_entity_poly.type
_entity_poly.pdbx_seq_one_letter_code
_entity_poly.pdbx_strand_id
1 'polypeptide(L)'
;MEVEEEERRSPHDHGDPCVPESFFDRVTQGLRDDLEHERDRRLQLADTVSTPRVEYAFAQLENERSLTSLRDELRVARGMADRSRDEIAALQTLVDAHHREHKALCEMLERKGVLHRKKQRTDGTA
;
A
#
# COMPACT_ATOMS: atom_id res chain seq x y z
N MET A 1 74.59 -45.01 -74.59
CA MET A 1 74.31 -44.62 -73.19
C MET A 1 73.38 -43.44 -73.31
N GLU A 2 72.09 -43.76 -73.38
CA GLU A 2 70.99 -42.84 -73.62
C GLU A 2 70.76 -42.02 -72.36
N VAL A 3 70.65 -40.70 -72.53
CA VAL A 3 70.32 -39.77 -71.46
C VAL A 3 68.82 -39.53 -71.60
N GLU A 4 68.02 -40.25 -70.83
CA GLU A 4 66.58 -39.98 -70.75
C GLU A 4 66.34 -38.81 -69.79
N GLU A 5 65.75 -37.75 -70.36
CA GLU A 5 65.16 -36.63 -69.63
C GLU A 5 63.98 -37.12 -68.80
N GLU A 6 64.06 -37.00 -67.47
CA GLU A 6 62.90 -37.16 -66.59
C GLU A 6 62.43 -35.80 -66.08
N GLU A 7 61.60 -35.15 -66.90
CA GLU A 7 60.76 -34.01 -66.55
C GLU A 7 59.56 -34.50 -65.74
N ARG A 8 59.51 -34.30 -64.41
CA ARG A 8 58.24 -34.40 -63.64
C ARG A 8 58.08 -33.41 -62.47
N ARG A 9 57.31 -32.36 -62.78
CA ARG A 9 56.14 -31.82 -62.05
C ARG A 9 56.33 -31.27 -60.62
N SER A 10 56.16 -29.94 -60.52
CA SER A 10 55.70 -29.24 -59.33
C SER A 10 54.34 -29.75 -58.84
N PRO A 11 54.13 -29.87 -57.52
CA PRO A 11 52.80 -29.78 -56.93
C PRO A 11 52.69 -28.46 -56.17
N HIS A 12 52.30 -27.41 -56.87
CA HIS A 12 51.44 -26.40 -56.26
C HIS A 12 50.02 -26.88 -56.46
N ASP A 13 49.49 -27.57 -55.47
CA ASP A 13 48.04 -27.68 -55.31
C ASP A 13 47.75 -27.80 -53.81
N HIS A 14 47.82 -26.66 -53.13
CA HIS A 14 47.20 -26.50 -51.83
C HIS A 14 45.75 -26.13 -52.12
N GLY A 15 44.91 -27.15 -52.30
CA GLY A 15 43.46 -26.98 -52.30
C GLY A 15 43.05 -26.48 -50.92
N ASP A 16 42.93 -25.17 -50.76
CA ASP A 16 42.24 -24.59 -49.60
C ASP A 16 40.79 -25.14 -49.61
N PRO A 17 40.32 -25.71 -48.49
CA PRO A 17 38.93 -26.15 -48.41
C PRO A 17 38.03 -24.90 -48.52
N CYS A 18 37.43 -24.71 -49.69
CA CYS A 18 36.40 -23.70 -49.91
C CYS A 18 35.24 -24.00 -48.96
N VAL A 19 35.13 -23.21 -47.90
CA VAL A 19 33.96 -23.22 -47.02
C VAL A 19 32.75 -22.84 -47.88
N PRO A 20 31.72 -23.69 -47.98
CA PRO A 20 30.56 -23.39 -48.81
C PRO A 20 29.93 -22.06 -48.37
N GLU A 21 29.56 -21.17 -49.29
CA GLU A 21 28.90 -19.89 -48.97
C GLU A 21 27.66 -20.09 -48.08
N SER A 22 26.96 -21.22 -48.27
CA SER A 22 25.81 -21.63 -47.46
C SER A 22 26.12 -21.92 -45.99
N PHE A 23 27.39 -22.11 -45.61
CA PHE A 23 27.83 -22.20 -44.23
C PHE A 23 27.72 -20.85 -43.52
N PHE A 24 28.18 -19.78 -44.16
CA PHE A 24 28.11 -18.43 -43.60
C PHE A 24 26.67 -17.95 -43.49
N ASP A 25 25.82 -18.27 -44.45
CA ASP A 25 24.38 -17.96 -44.38
C ASP A 25 23.70 -18.65 -43.19
N ARG A 26 24.00 -19.94 -42.96
CA ARG A 26 23.47 -20.68 -41.80
C ARG A 26 23.96 -20.14 -40.47
N VAL A 27 25.24 -19.82 -40.37
CA VAL A 27 25.82 -19.24 -39.14
C VAL A 27 25.22 -17.86 -38.89
N THR A 28 25.10 -17.03 -39.92
CA THR A 28 24.50 -15.69 -39.80
C THR A 28 23.01 -15.78 -39.44
N GLN A 29 22.28 -16.74 -40.00
CA GLN A 29 20.89 -16.99 -39.61
C GLN A 29 20.78 -17.45 -38.16
N GLY A 30 21.58 -18.43 -37.73
CA GLY A 30 21.59 -18.90 -36.34
C GLY A 30 21.90 -17.78 -35.34
N LEU A 31 22.89 -16.94 -35.64
CA LEU A 31 23.21 -15.77 -34.81
C LEU A 31 22.06 -14.75 -34.76
N ARG A 32 21.32 -14.57 -35.87
CA ARG A 32 20.13 -13.71 -35.88
C ARG A 32 19.02 -14.27 -34.98
N ASP A 33 18.76 -15.56 -35.09
CA ASP A 33 17.72 -16.25 -34.30
C ASP A 33 18.08 -16.22 -32.80
N ASP A 34 19.35 -16.46 -32.45
CA ASP A 34 19.84 -16.39 -31.07
C ASP A 34 19.72 -14.98 -30.48
N LEU A 35 20.06 -13.94 -31.26
CA LEU A 35 19.93 -12.55 -30.83
C LEU A 35 18.47 -12.15 -30.65
N GLU A 36 17.58 -12.58 -31.53
CA GLU A 36 16.14 -12.35 -31.40
C GLU A 36 15.58 -13.06 -30.17
N HIS A 37 15.96 -14.32 -29.96
CA HIS A 37 15.55 -15.07 -28.77
C HIS A 37 16.01 -14.41 -27.47
N GLU A 38 17.28 -13.97 -27.40
CA GLU A 38 17.79 -13.28 -26.21
C GLU A 38 17.16 -11.90 -26.02
N ARG A 39 16.87 -11.15 -27.10
CA ARG A 39 16.11 -9.89 -27.02
C ARG A 39 14.75 -10.12 -26.37
N ASP A 40 14.01 -11.11 -26.85
CA ASP A 40 12.66 -11.39 -26.37
C ASP A 40 12.68 -11.89 -24.92
N ARG A 41 13.65 -12.73 -24.55
CA ARG A 41 13.87 -13.16 -23.16
C ARG A 41 14.17 -11.98 -22.25
N ARG A 42 15.01 -11.03 -22.67
CA ARG A 42 15.35 -9.84 -21.89
C ARG A 42 14.16 -8.89 -21.71
N LEU A 43 13.32 -8.74 -22.74
CA LEU A 43 12.08 -7.97 -22.65
C LEU A 43 11.11 -8.58 -21.63
N GLN A 44 10.88 -9.89 -21.70
CA GLN A 44 10.05 -10.60 -20.73
C GLN A 44 10.59 -10.47 -19.30
N LEU A 45 11.92 -10.56 -19.13
CA LEU A 45 12.53 -10.37 -17.82
C LEU A 45 12.39 -8.94 -17.30
N ALA A 46 12.55 -7.94 -18.17
CA ALA A 46 12.34 -6.54 -17.81
C ALA A 46 10.89 -6.30 -17.37
N ASP A 47 9.90 -6.86 -18.08
CA ASP A 47 8.49 -6.73 -17.75
C ASP A 47 8.15 -7.42 -16.42
N THR A 48 8.63 -8.66 -16.22
CA THR A 48 8.40 -9.42 -14.97
C THR A 48 9.05 -8.78 -13.73
N VAL A 49 10.13 -8.03 -13.89
CA VAL A 49 10.75 -7.30 -12.77
C VAL A 49 10.11 -5.91 -12.59
N SER A 50 9.76 -5.23 -13.68
CA SER A 50 9.23 -3.87 -13.65
C SER A 50 7.78 -3.80 -13.21
N THR A 51 6.91 -4.67 -13.74
CA THR A 51 5.46 -4.59 -13.47
C THR A 51 5.11 -4.79 -11.99
N PRO A 52 5.61 -5.80 -11.26
CA PRO A 52 5.25 -5.97 -9.85
C PRO A 52 5.82 -4.86 -8.97
N ARG A 53 6.99 -4.32 -9.35
CA ARG A 53 7.61 -3.20 -8.64
C ARG A 53 6.78 -1.92 -8.78
N VAL A 54 6.26 -1.66 -9.97
CA VAL A 54 5.37 -0.52 -10.23
C VAL A 54 4.04 -0.70 -9.52
N GLU A 55 3.42 -1.87 -9.59
CA GLU A 55 2.18 -2.19 -8.87
C GLU A 55 2.35 -2.02 -7.36
N TYR A 56 3.45 -2.52 -6.80
CA TYR A 56 3.77 -2.33 -5.39
C TYR A 56 3.92 -0.85 -5.03
N ALA A 57 4.61 -0.05 -5.86
CA ALA A 57 4.77 1.38 -5.61
C ALA A 57 3.42 2.13 -5.64
N PHE A 58 2.52 1.77 -6.55
CA PHE A 58 1.16 2.33 -6.57
C PHE A 58 0.36 1.92 -5.33
N ALA A 59 0.40 0.66 -4.93
CA ALA A 59 -0.27 0.18 -3.73
C ALA A 59 0.24 0.90 -2.47
N GLN A 60 1.55 1.19 -2.37
CA GLN A 60 2.12 1.98 -1.28
C GLN A 60 1.58 3.41 -1.27
N LEU A 61 1.54 4.09 -2.41
CA LEU A 61 1.00 5.45 -2.50
C LEU A 61 -0.49 5.51 -2.13
N GLU A 62 -1.28 4.52 -2.55
CA GLU A 62 -2.69 4.44 -2.19
C GLU A 62 -2.89 4.20 -0.68
N ASN A 63 -2.05 3.36 -0.09
CA ASN A 63 -2.04 3.12 1.35
C ASN A 63 -1.69 4.39 2.14
N GLU A 64 -0.63 5.10 1.74
CA GLU A 64 -0.22 6.36 2.37
C GLU A 64 -1.30 7.43 2.30
N ARG A 65 -1.98 7.55 1.15
CA ARG A 65 -3.12 8.46 0.98
C ARG A 65 -4.28 8.07 1.90
N SER A 66 -4.62 6.79 1.96
CA SER A 66 -5.70 6.26 2.81
C SER A 66 -5.41 6.49 4.29
N LEU A 67 -4.18 6.21 4.74
CA LEU A 67 -3.74 6.47 6.11
C LEU A 67 -3.78 7.96 6.47
N THR A 68 -3.39 8.82 5.53
CA THR A 68 -3.47 10.26 5.72
C THR A 68 -4.91 10.73 5.87
N SER A 69 -5.82 10.25 5.00
CA SER A 69 -7.26 10.55 5.10
C SER A 69 -7.84 10.12 6.44
N LEU A 70 -7.57 8.86 6.85
CA LEU A 70 -8.03 8.32 8.14
C LEU A 70 -7.50 9.12 9.33
N ARG A 71 -6.25 9.58 9.27
CA ARG A 71 -5.65 10.41 10.32
C ARG A 71 -6.36 11.76 10.43
N ASP A 72 -6.71 12.38 9.31
CA ASP A 72 -7.44 13.65 9.30
C ASP A 72 -8.87 13.50 9.80
N GLU A 73 -9.57 12.45 9.39
CA GLU A 73 -10.90 12.11 9.92
C GLU A 73 -10.86 11.87 11.44
N LEU A 74 -9.86 11.11 11.92
CA LEU A 74 -9.70 10.85 13.35
C LEU A 74 -9.43 12.15 14.14
N ARG A 75 -8.64 13.07 13.57
CA ARG A 75 -8.38 14.38 14.19
C ARG A 75 -9.66 15.20 14.31
N VAL A 76 -10.49 15.22 13.27
CA VAL A 76 -11.79 15.90 13.30
C VAL A 76 -12.74 15.26 14.31
N ALA A 77 -12.84 13.92 14.30
CA ALA A 77 -13.69 13.18 15.23
C ALA A 77 -13.31 13.42 16.70
N ARG A 78 -12.01 13.43 17.02
CA ARG A 78 -11.52 13.78 18.37
C ARG A 78 -11.92 15.20 18.76
N GLY A 79 -11.70 16.17 17.88
CA GLY A 79 -12.10 17.55 18.14
C GLY A 79 -13.61 17.75 18.29
N MET A 80 -14.44 16.90 17.65
CA MET A 80 -15.89 16.87 17.91
C MET A 80 -16.21 16.26 19.27
N ALA A 81 -15.58 15.13 19.61
CA ALA A 81 -15.79 14.46 20.89
C ALA A 81 -15.41 15.34 22.09
N ASP A 82 -14.30 16.07 21.99
CA ASP A 82 -13.87 17.01 23.04
C ASP A 82 -14.89 18.14 23.22
N ARG A 83 -15.38 18.73 22.11
CA ARG A 83 -16.45 19.75 22.17
C ARG A 83 -17.73 19.22 22.80
N SER A 84 -18.16 18.02 22.43
CA SER A 84 -19.34 17.40 23.05
C SER A 84 -19.13 17.12 24.53
N ARG A 85 -17.91 16.74 24.94
CA ARG A 85 -17.57 16.54 26.35
C ARG A 85 -17.68 17.84 27.15
N ASP A 86 -17.17 18.94 26.60
CA ASP A 86 -17.25 20.26 27.24
C ASP A 86 -18.70 20.73 27.37
N GLU A 87 -19.52 20.52 26.33
CA GLU A 87 -20.95 20.84 26.36
C GLU A 87 -21.71 20.03 27.42
N ILE A 88 -21.44 18.72 27.51
CA ILE A 88 -22.02 17.86 28.54
C ILE A 88 -21.64 18.36 29.94
N ALA A 89 -20.38 18.73 30.16
CA ALA A 89 -19.92 19.26 31.45
C ALA A 89 -20.62 20.58 31.82
N ALA A 90 -20.81 21.47 30.84
CA ALA A 90 -21.55 22.71 31.04
C ALA A 90 -23.02 22.46 31.39
N LEU A 91 -23.68 21.54 30.68
CA LEU A 91 -25.07 21.15 30.96
C LEU A 91 -25.22 20.51 32.35
N GLN A 92 -24.28 19.65 32.75
CA GLN A 92 -24.26 19.07 34.10
C GLN A 92 -24.19 20.16 35.17
N THR A 93 -23.33 21.16 34.97
CA THR A 93 -23.21 22.30 35.89
C THR A 93 -24.52 23.08 36.00
N LEU A 94 -25.22 23.28 34.88
CA LEU A 94 -26.52 23.96 34.85
C LEU A 94 -27.61 23.15 35.57
N VAL A 95 -27.67 21.84 35.31
CA VAL A 95 -28.62 20.92 35.98
C VAL A 95 -28.38 20.91 37.48
N ASP A 96 -27.12 20.86 37.92
CA ASP A 96 -26.76 20.90 39.33
C ASP A 96 -27.19 22.22 39.99
N ALA A 97 -26.97 23.35 39.33
CA ALA A 97 -27.41 24.66 39.82
C ALA A 97 -28.93 24.71 39.96
N HIS A 98 -29.66 24.32 38.92
CA HIS A 98 -31.12 24.27 38.95
C HIS A 98 -31.65 23.32 40.02
N HIS A 99 -31.01 22.16 40.21
CA HIS A 99 -31.38 21.21 41.26
C HIS A 99 -31.21 21.82 42.66
N ARG A 100 -30.10 22.52 42.91
CA ARG A 100 -29.86 23.22 44.19
C ARG A 100 -30.90 24.30 44.44
N GLU A 101 -31.23 25.11 43.43
CA GLU A 101 -32.26 26.15 43.53
C GLU A 101 -33.64 25.56 43.82
N HIS A 102 -34.05 24.54 43.05
CA HIS A 102 -35.31 23.84 43.24
C HIS A 102 -35.42 23.25 44.65
N LYS A 103 -34.34 22.60 45.13
CA LYS A 103 -34.28 22.06 46.49
C LYS A 103 -34.45 23.17 47.54
N ALA A 104 -33.76 24.30 47.39
CA ALA A 104 -33.87 25.42 48.32
C ALA A 104 -35.30 26.01 48.36
N LEU A 105 -35.95 26.13 47.21
CA LEU A 105 -37.35 26.57 47.11
C LEU A 105 -38.30 25.58 47.80
N CYS A 106 -38.15 24.28 47.57
CA CYS A 106 -38.94 23.25 48.25
C CYS A 106 -38.79 23.34 49.78
N GLU A 107 -37.54 23.44 50.28
CA GLU A 107 -37.28 23.57 51.71
C GLU A 107 -37.93 24.84 52.31
N MET A 108 -37.88 25.96 51.60
CA MET A 108 -38.53 27.21 52.04
C MET A 108 -40.06 27.04 52.12
N LEU A 109 -40.67 26.41 51.11
CA LEU A 109 -42.11 26.19 51.07
C LEU A 109 -42.58 25.20 52.14
N GLU A 110 -41.79 24.16 52.43
CA GLU A 110 -42.04 23.25 53.56
C GLU A 110 -41.98 23.98 54.90
N ARG A 111 -40.97 24.84 55.12
CA ARG A 111 -40.84 25.64 56.35
C ARG A 111 -42.01 26.62 56.54
N LYS A 112 -42.53 27.18 55.45
CA LYS A 112 -43.72 28.04 55.47
C LYS A 112 -45.03 27.26 55.62
N GLY A 113 -44.99 25.93 55.67
CA GLY A 113 -46.18 25.07 55.77
C GLY A 113 -47.01 25.00 54.49
N VAL A 114 -46.49 25.53 53.37
CA VAL A 114 -47.17 25.51 52.06
C VAL A 114 -47.08 24.10 51.46
N LEU A 115 -45.95 23.42 51.65
CA LEU A 115 -45.76 22.02 51.27
C LEU A 115 -45.71 21.14 52.52
N HIS A 116 -46.39 20.00 52.48
CA HIS A 116 -46.36 19.02 53.56
C HIS A 116 -45.18 18.07 53.33
N ARG A 117 -44.25 18.00 54.29
CA ARG A 117 -43.13 17.07 54.24
C ARG A 117 -43.67 15.64 54.22
N LYS A 118 -43.50 14.91 53.10
CA LYS A 118 -43.80 13.47 53.07
C LYS A 118 -42.87 12.78 54.07
N LYS A 119 -43.44 12.20 55.13
CA LYS A 119 -42.70 11.33 56.05
C LYS A 119 -42.16 10.15 55.25
N GLN A 120 -40.84 10.00 55.20
CA GLN A 120 -40.23 8.75 54.75
C GLN A 120 -40.69 7.66 55.72
N ARG A 121 -41.44 6.68 55.22
CA ARG A 121 -41.69 5.45 55.99
C ARG A 121 -40.38 4.67 55.99
N THR A 122 -39.66 4.72 57.11
CA THR A 122 -38.70 3.67 57.44
C THR A 122 -39.53 2.46 57.83
N ASP A 123 -39.86 1.62 56.87
CA ASP A 123 -40.35 0.27 57.14
C ASP A 123 -39.15 -0.51 57.71
N GLY A 124 -39.04 -0.46 59.04
CA GLY A 124 -38.11 -1.30 59.78
C GLY A 124 -38.47 -2.76 59.51
N THR A 125 -37.63 -3.43 58.72
CA THR A 125 -37.69 -4.88 58.58
C THR A 125 -37.05 -5.46 59.83
N ALA A 126 -37.86 -6.06 60.69
CA ALA A 126 -37.46 -6.94 61.78
C ALA A 126 -37.42 -8.39 61.29
#